data_AF-A0A521PTE7-F1
#
_entry.id   AF-A0A521PTE7-F1
#
_cell.length_a   1.000
_cell.length_b   1.000
_cell.length_c   1.000
_cell.angle_alpha   90.00
_cell.angle_beta   90.00
_cell.angle_gamma   90.00
#
_symmetry.space_group_name_H-M   'P 1'
#
loop_
_entity.id
_entity.type
_entity.pdbx_description
1 polymer ?
#
loop_
_entity_poly.entity_id
_entity_poly.type
_entity_poly.pdbx_seq_one_letter_code
_entity_poly.pdbx_strand_id
1 'polypeptide(L)'
;MRYAFASPGWMAFMHGLVTERVRRFQTEAPEIAWSICEVFTDPPAELSPDGSALAWHCIVRDGEVIFEAAETDDVAFKVVIDYDAVVPLGRYDTRGEPARKAELGAMAQALRDSGKMRVIGDRSLRDPRVGDFHDLIARVTV
;
A
#
# COMPACT_ATOMS: atom_id res chain seq x y z
N MET A 1 0.70 -18.24 -5.83
CA MET A 1 1.30 -18.19 -4.48
C MET A 1 0.47 -17.21 -3.64
N ARG A 2 0.36 -17.43 -2.33
CA ARG A 2 -0.31 -16.51 -1.41
C ARG A 2 0.59 -16.26 -0.18
N TYR A 3 0.47 -15.08 0.42
CA TYR A 3 1.33 -14.56 1.48
C TYR A 3 0.50 -13.94 2.60
N ALA A 4 0.94 -14.09 3.85
CA ALA A 4 0.35 -13.34 4.96
C ALA A 4 0.54 -11.83 4.75
N PHE A 5 -0.46 -11.04 5.13
CA PHE A 5 -0.43 -9.58 4.97
C PHE A 5 0.82 -8.97 5.64
N ALA A 6 1.50 -8.07 4.92
CA ALA A 6 2.75 -7.43 5.34
C ALA A 6 3.93 -8.37 5.70
N SER A 7 3.83 -9.67 5.41
CA SER A 7 4.96 -10.60 5.58
C SER A 7 6.11 -10.30 4.61
N PRO A 8 7.34 -10.79 4.87
CA PRO A 8 8.46 -10.59 3.95
C PRO A 8 8.18 -11.02 2.50
N GLY A 9 7.46 -12.13 2.31
CA GLY A 9 7.06 -12.60 0.98
C GLY A 9 6.04 -11.68 0.29
N TRP A 10 5.13 -11.09 1.07
CA TRP A 10 4.17 -10.11 0.58
C TRP A 10 4.87 -8.80 0.18
N MET A 11 5.81 -8.31 0.99
CA MET A 11 6.63 -7.13 0.68
C MET A 11 7.48 -7.33 -0.57
N ALA A 12 8.11 -8.51 -0.71
CA ALA A 12 8.87 -8.86 -1.91
C ALA A 12 7.99 -8.91 -3.16
N PHE A 13 6.76 -9.44 -3.06
CA PHE A 13 5.81 -9.44 -4.17
C PHE A 13 5.41 -8.02 -4.56
N MET A 14 5.08 -7.16 -3.58
CA MET A 14 4.73 -5.76 -3.83
C MET A 14 5.88 -5.01 -4.50
N HIS A 15 7.10 -5.16 -4.00
CA HIS A 15 8.29 -4.55 -4.60
C HIS A 15 8.43 -4.97 -6.07
N GLY A 16 8.34 -6.28 -6.36
CA GLY A 16 8.41 -6.77 -7.74
C GLY A 16 7.32 -6.17 -8.65
N LEU A 17 6.08 -6.11 -8.17
CA LEU A 17 4.95 -5.53 -8.91
C LEU A 17 5.15 -4.04 -9.23
N VAL A 18 5.54 -3.25 -8.22
CA VAL A 18 5.74 -1.81 -8.38
C VAL A 18 6.91 -1.53 -9.30
N THR A 19 8.04 -2.21 -9.10
CA THR A 19 9.24 -2.06 -9.94
C THR A 19 8.96 -2.41 -11.40
N GLU A 20 8.22 -3.50 -11.67
CA GLU A 20 7.84 -3.87 -13.03
C GLU A 20 6.97 -2.80 -13.70
N ARG A 21 6.00 -2.25 -12.95
CA ARG A 21 5.09 -1.23 -13.48
C ARG A 21 5.78 0.10 -13.72
N VAL A 22 6.65 0.55 -12.82
CA VAL A 22 7.39 1.80 -12.99
C VAL A 22 8.40 1.71 -14.12
N ARG A 23 9.04 0.55 -14.35
CA ARG A 23 9.89 0.34 -15.54
C ARG A 23 9.14 0.60 -16.85
N ARG A 24 7.84 0.27 -16.92
CA ARG A 24 7.00 0.61 -18.08
C ARG A 24 6.74 2.11 -18.17
N PHE A 25 6.50 2.77 -17.04
CA PHE A 25 6.33 4.23 -16.99
C PHE A 25 7.59 5.00 -17.37
N GLN A 26 8.79 4.52 -17.07
CA GLN A 26 10.03 5.16 -17.53
C GLN A 26 10.03 5.37 -19.06
N THR A 27 9.43 4.46 -19.82
CA THR A 27 9.33 4.58 -21.28
C THR A 27 8.11 5.35 -21.76
N GLU A 28 6.97 5.21 -21.06
CA GLU A 28 5.67 5.71 -21.52
C GLU A 28 5.31 7.10 -20.95
N ALA A 29 5.79 7.41 -19.75
CA ALA A 29 5.46 8.60 -18.97
C ALA A 29 6.55 8.87 -17.90
N PRO A 30 7.78 9.26 -18.30
CA PRO A 30 8.92 9.44 -17.40
C PRO A 30 8.73 10.53 -16.34
N GLU A 31 7.74 11.41 -16.54
CA GLU A 31 7.38 12.48 -15.60
C GLU A 31 6.47 12.02 -14.45
N ILE A 32 6.04 10.75 -14.43
CA ILE A 32 5.24 10.21 -13.33
C ILE A 32 6.05 10.26 -12.03
N ALA A 33 5.49 10.94 -11.03
CA ALA A 33 6.00 10.97 -9.67
C ALA A 33 4.87 10.66 -8.69
N TRP A 34 5.16 9.84 -7.69
CA TRP A 34 4.26 9.58 -6.58
C TRP A 34 5.04 8.94 -5.43
N SER A 35 4.59 9.14 -4.20
CA SER A 35 5.18 8.46 -3.06
C SER A 35 4.15 8.17 -1.97
N ILE A 36 4.32 7.03 -1.32
CA ILE A 36 3.46 6.53 -0.25
C ILE A 36 4.31 5.87 0.84
N CYS A 37 3.90 6.01 2.09
CA CYS A 37 4.32 5.13 3.18
C CYS A 37 3.07 4.54 3.84
N GLU A 38 3.08 3.24 4.12
CA GLU A 38 2.08 2.61 5.00
C GLU A 38 2.77 2.04 6.22
N VAL A 39 2.15 2.27 7.39
CA VAL A 39 2.60 1.80 8.69
C VAL A 39 1.46 1.02 9.32
N PHE A 40 1.74 -0.22 9.69
CA PHE A 40 0.81 -1.15 10.31
C PHE A 40 1.14 -1.27 11.80
N THR A 41 0.30 -0.69 12.65
CA THR A 41 0.44 -0.69 14.11
C THR A 41 -0.03 -2.01 14.72
N ASP A 42 0.57 -2.39 15.84
CA ASP A 42 0.27 -3.60 16.60
C ASP A 42 0.25 -4.90 15.77
N PRO A 43 1.30 -5.19 14.97
CA PRO A 43 1.37 -6.43 14.20
C PRO A 43 1.51 -7.67 15.09
N PRO A 44 1.14 -8.86 14.60
CA PRO A 44 1.33 -10.09 15.36
C PRO A 44 2.82 -10.39 15.58
N ALA A 45 3.14 -10.96 16.75
CA ALA A 45 4.52 -11.23 17.18
C ALA A 45 5.32 -12.13 16.19
N GLU A 46 4.63 -12.96 15.41
CA GLU A 46 5.26 -13.78 14.36
C GLU A 46 5.84 -12.95 13.20
N LEU A 47 5.31 -11.75 12.98
CA LEU A 47 5.82 -10.80 11.97
C LEU A 47 6.73 -9.74 12.59
N SER A 48 6.50 -9.37 13.85
CA SER A 48 7.29 -8.38 14.58
C SER A 48 7.54 -8.83 16.03
N PRO A 49 8.61 -9.61 16.28
CA PRO A 49 8.86 -10.18 17.60
C PRO A 49 9.12 -9.14 18.71
N ASP A 50 9.60 -7.95 18.35
CA ASP A 50 9.85 -6.83 19.26
C ASP A 50 8.64 -5.90 19.42
N GLY A 51 7.53 -6.17 18.69
CA GLY A 51 6.32 -5.37 18.70
C GLY A 51 6.45 -4.06 17.90
N SER A 52 7.54 -3.85 17.17
CA SER A 52 7.69 -2.69 16.30
C SER A 52 6.64 -2.70 15.18
N ALA A 53 6.16 -1.54 14.76
CA ALA A 53 5.24 -1.44 13.63
C ALA A 53 5.89 -2.01 12.35
N LEU A 54 5.07 -2.62 11.48
CA LEU A 54 5.53 -2.99 10.14
C LEU A 54 5.32 -1.81 9.22
N ALA A 55 6.31 -1.45 8.42
CA ALA A 55 6.17 -0.34 7.50
C ALA A 55 6.79 -0.65 6.14
N TRP A 56 6.27 0.01 5.13
CA TRP A 56 6.89 0.07 3.81
C TRP A 56 6.67 1.45 3.21
N HIS A 57 7.52 1.79 2.25
CA HIS A 57 7.29 2.95 1.41
C HIS A 57 7.69 2.69 -0.03
N CYS A 58 7.08 3.46 -0.92
CA CYS A 58 7.49 3.55 -2.31
C CYS A 58 7.61 5.01 -2.69
N ILE A 59 8.72 5.39 -3.29
CA ILE A 59 8.94 6.70 -3.89
C ILE A 59 9.29 6.47 -5.35
N VAL A 60 8.48 7.04 -6.23
CA VAL A 60 8.72 7.08 -7.68
C VAL A 60 8.96 8.51 -8.06
N ARG A 61 10.15 8.77 -8.62
CA ARG A 61 10.57 10.11 -9.03
C ARG A 61 11.70 9.99 -10.05
N ASP A 62 11.68 10.84 -11.07
CA ASP A 62 12.74 10.92 -12.09
C ASP A 62 13.02 9.54 -12.75
N GLY A 63 11.95 8.75 -12.91
CA GLY A 63 12.01 7.38 -13.42
C GLY A 63 12.48 6.33 -12.42
N GLU A 64 13.06 6.68 -11.28
CA GLU A 64 13.57 5.72 -10.30
C GLU A 64 12.48 5.22 -9.34
N VAL A 65 12.71 4.02 -8.77
CA VAL A 65 11.88 3.45 -7.68
C VAL A 65 12.75 3.22 -6.47
N ILE A 66 12.37 3.85 -5.37
CA ILE A 66 12.84 3.49 -4.03
C ILE A 66 11.71 2.71 -3.37
N PHE A 67 12.00 1.50 -2.95
CA PHE A 67 11.07 0.66 -2.20
C PHE A 67 11.80 0.05 -1.01
N GLU A 68 11.37 0.36 0.20
CA GLU A 68 12.00 -0.16 1.41
C GLU A 68 10.95 -0.60 2.44
N ALA A 69 11.33 -1.59 3.25
CA ALA A 69 10.55 -2.06 4.40
C ALA A 69 10.88 -1.20 5.64
N ALA A 70 10.61 0.11 5.53
CA ALA A 70 10.86 1.08 6.58
C ALA A 70 9.82 2.20 6.53
N GLU A 71 9.55 2.77 7.71
CA GLU A 71 8.74 3.97 7.85
C GLU A 71 9.53 5.19 7.38
N THR A 72 8.84 6.11 6.71
CA THR A 72 9.40 7.43 6.34
C THR A 72 8.28 8.48 6.37
N ASP A 73 8.65 9.73 6.61
CA ASP A 73 7.75 10.89 6.45
C ASP A 73 8.01 11.64 5.13
N ASP A 74 9.05 11.28 4.37
CA ASP A 74 9.39 11.90 3.09
C ASP A 74 8.57 11.32 1.92
N VAL A 75 7.24 11.43 2.05
CA VAL A 75 6.26 10.90 1.08
C VAL A 75 5.10 11.87 0.89
N ALA A 76 4.46 11.84 -0.28
CA ALA A 76 3.31 12.70 -0.58
C ALA A 76 2.13 12.44 0.37
N PHE A 77 1.93 11.17 0.74
CA PHE A 77 1.02 10.80 1.82
C PHE A 77 1.47 9.55 2.54
N LYS A 78 1.09 9.47 3.81
CA LYS A 78 1.36 8.34 4.71
C LYS A 78 0.07 7.84 5.32
N VAL A 79 -0.07 6.52 5.40
CA VAL A 79 -1.19 5.84 6.05
C VAL A 79 -0.66 5.13 7.28
N VAL A 80 -1.19 5.46 8.45
CA VAL A 80 -0.94 4.72 9.69
C VAL A 80 -2.22 4.00 10.05
N ILE A 81 -2.17 2.69 10.24
CA ILE A 81 -3.37 1.87 10.41
C ILE A 81 -3.13 0.64 11.28
N ASP A 82 -4.11 0.29 12.12
CA ASP A 82 -4.09 -0.93 12.93
C ASP A 82 -4.02 -2.19 12.04
N TYR A 83 -3.08 -3.08 12.33
CA TYR A 83 -2.82 -4.28 11.54
C TYR A 83 -4.08 -5.13 11.35
N ASP A 84 -4.73 -5.54 12.44
CA ASP A 84 -5.91 -6.40 12.38
C ASP A 84 -7.08 -5.74 11.64
N ALA A 85 -7.16 -4.41 11.68
CA ALA A 85 -8.25 -3.66 11.06
C ALA A 85 -8.05 -3.50 9.54
N VAL A 86 -6.80 -3.41 9.06
CA VAL A 86 -6.50 -3.28 7.62
C VAL A 86 -6.55 -4.61 6.88
N VAL A 87 -6.32 -5.74 7.56
CA VAL A 87 -6.25 -7.05 6.90
C VAL A 87 -7.48 -7.37 6.02
N PRO A 88 -8.74 -7.16 6.46
CA PRO A 88 -9.90 -7.35 5.60
C PRO A 88 -9.90 -6.43 4.36
N LEU A 89 -9.44 -5.19 4.52
CA LEU A 89 -9.30 -4.23 3.44
C LEU A 89 -8.23 -4.70 2.43
N GLY A 90 -7.06 -5.12 2.91
CA GLY A 90 -5.97 -5.64 2.09
C GLY A 90 -6.30 -6.93 1.33
N ARG A 91 -7.25 -7.74 1.82
CA ARG A 91 -7.75 -8.96 1.15
C ARG A 91 -8.89 -8.71 0.17
N TYR A 92 -9.47 -7.52 0.17
CA TYR A 92 -10.69 -7.24 -0.59
C TYR A 92 -10.36 -6.98 -2.09
N ASP A 93 -10.55 -7.98 -2.95
CA ASP A 93 -10.41 -7.84 -4.41
C ASP A 93 -11.63 -7.12 -5.01
N THR A 94 -11.44 -5.93 -5.58
CA THR A 94 -12.52 -5.16 -6.21
C THR A 94 -12.93 -5.72 -7.57
N ARG A 95 -12.11 -6.57 -8.19
CA ARG A 95 -12.31 -7.12 -9.54
C ARG A 95 -12.48 -6.04 -10.61
N GLY A 96 -12.00 -4.83 -10.34
CA GLY A 96 -12.26 -3.66 -11.16
C GLY A 96 -13.70 -3.14 -11.14
N GLU A 97 -14.62 -3.76 -10.39
CA GLU A 97 -16.05 -3.43 -10.39
C GLU A 97 -16.34 -2.12 -9.62
N PRO A 98 -17.08 -1.16 -10.19
CA PRO A 98 -17.35 0.12 -9.53
C PRO A 98 -18.02 0.00 -8.14
N ALA A 99 -18.98 -0.91 -7.99
CA ALA A 99 -19.66 -1.13 -6.72
C ALA A 99 -18.70 -1.64 -5.63
N ARG A 100 -17.78 -2.56 -5.99
CA ARG A 100 -16.77 -3.10 -5.08
C ARG A 100 -15.70 -2.06 -4.72
N LYS A 101 -15.34 -1.19 -5.67
CA LYS A 101 -14.46 -0.04 -5.38
C LYS A 101 -15.10 0.94 -4.39
N ALA A 102 -16.41 1.18 -4.51
CA ALA A 102 -17.14 1.99 -3.55
C ALA A 102 -17.19 1.33 -2.16
N GLU A 103 -17.37 0.00 -2.10
CA GLU A 103 -17.30 -0.77 -0.85
C GLU A 103 -15.91 -0.67 -0.20
N LEU A 104 -14.82 -0.86 -0.96
CA LEU A 104 -13.45 -0.67 -0.47
C LEU A 104 -13.24 0.74 0.08
N GLY A 105 -13.77 1.76 -0.61
CA GLY A 105 -13.76 3.14 -0.13
C GLY A 105 -14.52 3.32 1.18
N ALA A 106 -15.68 2.70 1.34
CA ALA A 106 -16.48 2.74 2.56
C ALA A 106 -15.78 2.01 3.73
N MET A 107 -15.12 0.87 3.48
CA MET A 107 -14.29 0.18 4.48
C MET A 107 -13.17 1.09 4.98
N ALA A 108 -12.43 1.73 4.06
CA ALA A 108 -11.37 2.67 4.41
C ALA A 108 -11.90 3.86 5.23
N GLN A 109 -13.07 4.40 4.85
CA GLN A 109 -13.70 5.50 5.57
C GLN A 109 -14.12 5.09 6.99
N ALA A 110 -14.72 3.91 7.17
CA ALA A 110 -15.11 3.41 8.48
C ALA A 110 -13.90 3.24 9.44
N LEU A 111 -12.74 2.84 8.90
CA LEU A 111 -11.50 2.76 9.67
C LEU A 111 -10.99 4.15 10.10
N ARG A 112 -11.16 5.17 9.26
CA ARG A 112 -10.84 6.56 9.62
C ARG A 112 -11.79 7.10 10.67
N ASP A 113 -13.08 6.90 10.50
CA ASP A 113 -14.12 7.39 11.41
C ASP A 113 -13.99 6.76 12.81
N SER A 114 -13.51 5.51 12.88
CA SER A 114 -13.23 4.81 14.13
C SER A 114 -11.85 5.09 14.73
N GLY A 115 -11.04 5.95 14.09
CA GLY A 115 -9.70 6.31 14.55
C GLY A 115 -8.61 5.26 14.31
N LYS A 116 -8.95 4.13 13.68
CA LYS A 116 -8.02 3.03 13.37
C LYS A 116 -7.13 3.27 12.17
N MET A 117 -7.51 4.23 11.31
CA MET A 117 -6.72 4.66 10.15
C MET A 117 -6.52 6.17 10.20
N ARG A 118 -5.28 6.61 10.05
CA ARG A 118 -4.92 8.00 9.85
C ARG A 118 -4.21 8.17 8.52
N VAL A 119 -4.60 9.20 7.77
CA VAL A 119 -3.91 9.63 6.55
C VAL A 119 -3.25 10.98 6.82
N ILE A 120 -1.97 11.08 6.50
CA ILE A 120 -1.13 12.27 6.67
C ILE A 120 -0.67 12.69 5.27
N GLY A 121 -0.65 14.00 4.99
CA GLY A 121 -0.31 14.51 3.65
C GLY A 121 -1.48 14.49 2.69
N ASP A 122 -1.19 14.50 1.38
CA ASP A 122 -2.19 14.67 0.33
C ASP A 122 -2.20 13.49 -0.66
N ARG A 123 -3.19 12.61 -0.48
CA ARG A 123 -3.41 11.45 -1.35
C ARG A 123 -3.82 11.85 -2.77
N SER A 124 -4.36 13.06 -2.99
CA SER A 124 -4.77 13.52 -4.32
C SER A 124 -3.59 13.75 -5.27
N LEU A 125 -2.36 13.84 -4.74
CA LEU A 125 -1.13 13.98 -5.50
C LEU A 125 -0.70 12.69 -6.22
N ARG A 126 -1.35 11.55 -5.95
CA ARG A 126 -1.07 10.30 -6.66
C ARG A 126 -1.53 10.42 -8.11
N ASP A 127 -0.59 10.34 -9.05
CA ASP A 127 -0.89 10.33 -10.48
C ASP A 127 -1.82 9.13 -10.82
N PRO A 128 -2.99 9.36 -11.42
CA PRO A 128 -3.95 8.30 -11.72
C PRO A 128 -3.42 7.25 -12.70
N ARG A 129 -2.41 7.58 -13.52
CA ARG A 129 -1.78 6.67 -14.49
C ARG A 129 -0.99 5.54 -13.82
N VAL A 130 -0.56 5.75 -12.57
CA VAL A 130 -0.01 4.69 -11.71
C VAL A 130 -0.99 3.52 -11.64
N GLY A 131 -2.29 3.81 -11.72
CA GLY A 131 -3.36 2.84 -11.69
C GLY A 131 -3.45 2.09 -10.37
N ASP A 132 -4.22 1.01 -10.34
CA ASP A 132 -4.45 0.26 -9.11
C ASP A 132 -3.48 -0.91 -8.96
N PHE A 133 -2.91 -1.06 -7.76
CA PHE A 133 -2.12 -2.22 -7.33
C PHE A 133 -2.93 -3.11 -6.40
N HIS A 134 -4.00 -2.58 -5.81
CA HIS A 134 -4.76 -3.19 -4.73
C HIS A 134 -5.24 -4.58 -5.09
N ASP A 135 -5.97 -4.74 -6.20
CA ASP A 135 -6.54 -6.03 -6.60
C ASP A 135 -5.46 -7.11 -6.83
N LEU A 136 -4.29 -6.73 -7.37
CA LEU A 136 -3.19 -7.68 -7.61
C LEU A 136 -2.59 -8.17 -6.30
N ILE A 137 -2.44 -7.27 -5.32
CA ILE A 137 -1.95 -7.58 -3.98
C ILE A 137 -3.01 -8.38 -3.20
N ALA A 138 -4.27 -7.99 -3.28
CA ALA A 138 -5.39 -8.65 -2.60
C ALA A 138 -5.50 -10.13 -3.00
N ARG A 139 -5.33 -10.45 -4.29
CA ARG A 139 -5.36 -11.84 -4.81
C ARG A 139 -4.28 -12.75 -4.26
N VAL A 140 -3.16 -12.19 -3.80
CA VAL A 140 -2.06 -12.95 -3.22
C VAL A 140 -2.02 -12.84 -1.69
N THR A 141 -2.95 -12.13 -1.06
CA THR A 141 -2.98 -11.96 0.40
C THR A 141 -3.85 -13.04 1.05
N VAL A 142 -3.35 -13.71 2.10
CA VAL A 142 -4.13 -14.67 2.94
C VAL A 142 -4.45 -14.15 4.30
#